data_AF-A0A933HQ03-F1
#
_entry.id   AF-A0A933HQ03-F1
#
_cell.length_a   1.000
_cell.length_b   1.000
_cell.length_c   1.000
_cell.angle_alpha   90.00
_cell.angle_beta   90.00
_cell.angle_gamma   90.00
#
_symmetry.space_group_name_H-M   'P 1'
#
loop_
_entity.id
_entity.type
_entity.pdbx_description
1 polymer ?
#
loop_
_entity_poly.entity_id
_entity_poly.type
_entity_poly.pdbx_seq_one_letter_code
_entity_poly.pdbx_strand_id
1 'polypeptide(L)'
;MAPLDPTVLPPAAEFKGHEAVIVQDLILHTDNVRFLKEKYYSPAQGKTYLAELPKGYAGEFGPGVKASVLVWSYGMNTSALKILEFLQHVGIRLSDGPLSNLLLQKQEPFHQEKSASVFVSATTRLWDTAR
;
A
#
# COMPACT_ATOMS: atom_id res chain seq x y z
N MET A 1 8.28 2.31 -25.56
CA MET A 1 8.93 1.57 -26.66
C MET A 1 10.42 1.76 -26.52
N ALA A 2 11.19 0.68 -26.46
CA ALA A 2 12.65 0.75 -26.43
C ALA A 2 13.17 0.70 -27.87
N PRO A 3 13.62 1.82 -28.46
CA PRO A 3 14.17 1.81 -29.81
C PRO A 3 15.56 1.15 -29.82
N LEU A 4 15.88 0.46 -30.92
CA LEU A 4 17.24 -0.04 -31.17
C LEU A 4 18.06 1.07 -31.85
N ASP A 5 19.32 1.23 -31.42
CA ASP A 5 20.28 2.12 -32.08
C ASP A 5 20.60 1.62 -33.50
N PRO A 6 20.32 2.38 -34.58
CA PRO A 6 20.60 1.94 -35.94
C PRO A 6 22.08 1.67 -36.24
N THR A 7 23.02 2.26 -35.49
CA THR A 7 24.46 2.06 -35.71
C THR A 7 24.94 0.65 -35.37
N VAL A 8 24.16 -0.09 -34.58
CA VAL A 8 24.47 -1.50 -34.25
C VAL A 8 23.95 -2.48 -35.30
N LEU A 9 23.18 -2.01 -36.29
CA LEU A 9 22.61 -2.85 -37.32
C LEU A 9 23.57 -3.00 -38.51
N PRO A 10 23.71 -4.22 -39.07
CA PRO A 10 24.38 -4.38 -40.34
C PRO A 10 23.59 -3.67 -41.47
N PRO A 11 24.24 -3.24 -42.56
CA PRO A 11 23.59 -2.50 -43.64
C PRO A 11 22.39 -3.21 -44.31
N ALA A 12 22.33 -4.55 -44.23
CA ALA A 12 21.26 -5.37 -44.78
C ALA A 12 20.20 -5.77 -43.73
N ALA A 13 20.18 -5.14 -42.55
CA ALA A 13 19.18 -5.42 -41.53
C ALA A 13 17.80 -4.93 -41.97
N GLU A 14 16.80 -5.82 -41.88
CA GLU A 14 15.41 -5.50 -42.15
C GLU A 14 14.62 -5.38 -40.85
N PHE A 15 13.74 -4.39 -40.76
CA PHE A 15 12.81 -4.27 -39.65
C PHE A 15 11.78 -5.42 -39.69
N LYS A 16 11.74 -6.24 -38.65
CA LYS A 16 10.84 -7.41 -38.54
C LYS A 16 9.73 -7.26 -37.49
N GLY A 17 9.38 -6.03 -37.13
CA GLY A 17 8.35 -5.76 -36.11
C GLY A 17 8.93 -5.64 -34.70
N HIS A 18 8.08 -5.84 -33.71
CA HIS A 18 8.41 -5.68 -32.30
C HIS A 18 8.25 -7.00 -31.56
N GLU A 19 9.15 -7.27 -30.62
CA GLU A 19 9.02 -8.36 -29.67
C GLU A 19 8.47 -7.82 -28.35
N ALA A 20 7.41 -8.45 -27.83
CA ALA A 20 6.80 -8.04 -26.58
C ALA A 20 7.61 -8.59 -25.40
N VAL A 21 8.07 -7.69 -24.54
CA VAL A 21 8.72 -8.05 -23.27
C VAL A 21 7.88 -7.46 -22.14
N ILE A 22 7.47 -8.31 -21.20
CA ILE A 22 6.79 -7.89 -19.97
C ILE A 22 7.85 -7.76 -18.87
N VAL A 23 7.97 -6.57 -18.30
CA VAL A 23 8.84 -6.30 -17.15
C VAL A 23 7.95 -6.03 -15.95
N GLN A 24 8.20 -6.72 -14.84
CA GLN A 24 7.54 -6.45 -13.56
C GLN A 24 8.44 -5.53 -12.72
N ASP A 25 7.85 -4.44 -12.22
CA ASP A 25 8.53 -3.44 -11.40
C ASP A 25 7.75 -3.21 -10.09
N LEU A 26 8.38 -2.56 -9.11
CA LEU A 26 7.82 -2.27 -7.79
C LEU A 26 7.77 -0.76 -7.54
N ILE A 27 6.57 -0.23 -7.39
CA ILE A 27 6.35 1.18 -7.03
C ILE A 27 6.00 1.26 -5.54
N LEU A 28 6.81 1.99 -4.77
CA LEU A 28 6.56 2.27 -3.36
C LEU A 28 6.39 3.78 -3.15
N HIS A 29 5.22 4.20 -2.70
CA HIS A 29 4.93 5.58 -2.32
C HIS A 29 3.82 5.64 -1.27
N THR A 30 3.66 6.81 -0.66
CA THR A 30 2.53 7.08 0.24
C THR A 30 1.29 7.49 -0.52
N ASP A 31 0.15 6.97 -0.08
CA ASP A 31 -1.18 7.44 -0.50
C ASP A 31 -1.84 8.19 0.67
N ASN A 32 -1.88 9.52 0.58
CA ASN A 32 -2.39 10.39 1.64
C ASN A 32 -3.84 10.80 1.37
N VAL A 33 -4.77 10.24 2.14
CA VAL A 33 -6.21 10.51 2.02
C VAL A 33 -6.63 11.60 2.99
N ARG A 34 -7.19 12.71 2.48
CA ARG A 34 -7.76 13.80 3.29
C ARG A 34 -9.26 13.61 3.48
N PHE A 35 -9.70 13.35 4.71
CA PHE A 35 -11.11 13.34 5.07
C PHE A 35 -11.59 14.72 5.52
N LEU A 36 -12.71 15.18 4.96
CA LEU A 36 -13.46 16.32 5.46
C LEU A 36 -14.65 15.79 6.24
N LYS A 37 -14.64 16.03 7.55
CA LYS A 37 -15.67 15.52 8.46
C LYS A 37 -16.71 16.62 8.68
N GLU A 38 -17.98 16.29 8.47
CA GLU A 38 -19.07 17.18 8.84
C GLU A 38 -19.06 17.43 10.35
N LYS A 39 -19.24 18.70 10.73
CA LYS A 39 -19.22 19.15 12.12
C LYS A 39 -20.41 20.06 12.37
N TYR A 40 -21.25 19.68 13.32
CA TYR A 40 -22.40 20.46 13.75
C TYR A 40 -22.24 20.84 15.21
N TYR A 41 -22.65 22.06 15.57
CA TYR A 41 -22.69 22.50 16.96
C TYR A 41 -24.15 22.78 17.36
N SER A 42 -24.55 22.29 18.52
CA SER A 42 -25.83 22.59 19.15
C SER A 42 -25.60 23.54 20.32
N PRO A 43 -25.88 24.85 20.16
CA PRO A 43 -25.73 25.82 21.24
C PRO A 43 -26.60 25.48 22.44
N ALA A 44 -27.84 25.03 22.20
CA ALA A 44 -28.79 24.69 23.25
C ALA A 44 -28.30 23.54 24.15
N GLN A 45 -27.52 22.61 23.61
CA GLN A 45 -26.97 21.47 24.35
C GLN A 45 -25.48 21.63 24.68
N GLY A 46 -24.84 22.72 24.25
CA GLY A 46 -23.40 22.92 24.36
C GLY A 46 -22.56 21.81 23.70
N LYS A 47 -23.13 21.07 22.73
CA LYS A 47 -22.54 19.83 22.21
C LYS A 47 -22.13 19.97 20.74
N THR A 48 -20.96 19.41 20.40
CA THR A 48 -20.51 19.25 19.01
C THR A 48 -20.75 17.82 18.56
N TYR A 49 -21.30 17.66 17.36
CA TYR A 49 -21.46 16.41 16.64
C TYR A 49 -20.46 16.42 15.48
N LEU A 50 -19.70 15.34 15.36
CA LEU A 50 -18.68 15.19 14.32
C LEU A 50 -18.94 13.86 13.63
N ALA A 51 -18.95 13.84 12.30
CA ALA A 51 -19.04 12.61 11.54
C ALA A 51 -17.92 11.63 11.94
N GLU A 52 -18.14 10.33 11.77
CA GLU A 52 -17.08 9.34 11.97
C GLU A 52 -16.21 9.21 10.72
N LEU A 53 -15.01 8.65 10.87
CA LEU A 53 -14.21 8.25 9.72
C LEU A 53 -14.72 6.89 9.19
N PRO A 54 -14.49 6.57 7.91
CA PRO A 54 -14.76 5.22 7.41
C PRO A 54 -14.04 4.14 8.23
N LYS A 55 -14.65 2.95 8.30
CA LYS A 55 -14.10 1.82 9.05
C LYS A 55 -12.64 1.56 8.68
N GLY A 56 -11.79 1.37 9.69
CA GLY A 56 -10.35 1.13 9.52
C GLY A 56 -9.48 2.40 9.58
N TYR A 57 -10.07 3.59 9.38
CA TYR A 57 -9.37 4.86 9.53
C TYR A 57 -9.57 5.42 10.93
N ALA A 58 -8.48 5.54 11.69
CA ALA A 58 -8.46 6.14 13.02
C ALA A 58 -7.06 6.64 13.34
N GLY A 59 -6.95 7.80 14.00
CA GLY A 59 -5.67 8.45 14.25
C GLY A 59 -4.98 8.90 12.97
N GLU A 60 -3.65 8.90 12.97
CA GLU A 60 -2.82 9.50 11.91
C GLU A 60 -2.48 8.51 10.78
N PHE A 61 -2.52 7.20 11.05
CA PHE A 61 -2.10 6.17 10.09
C PHE A 61 -3.29 5.35 9.61
N GLY A 62 -3.39 5.18 8.29
CA GLY A 62 -4.41 4.36 7.63
C GLY A 62 -4.23 2.87 7.89
N PRO A 63 -5.25 2.04 7.55
CA PRO A 63 -5.25 0.61 7.83
C PRO A 63 -4.10 -0.13 7.14
N GLY A 64 -3.70 0.28 5.93
CA GLY A 64 -2.58 -0.32 5.19
C GLY A 64 -1.26 -0.23 5.97
N VAL A 65 -0.88 0.97 6.44
CA VAL A 65 0.35 1.18 7.22
C VAL A 65 0.32 0.34 8.51
N LYS A 66 -0.82 0.31 9.20
CA LYS A 66 -0.98 -0.47 10.44
C LYS A 66 -0.78 -1.97 10.19
N ALA A 67 -1.42 -2.51 9.15
CA ALA A 67 -1.27 -3.92 8.78
C ALA A 67 0.17 -4.25 8.37
N SER A 68 0.80 -3.40 7.54
CA SER A 68 2.17 -3.59 7.08
C SER A 68 3.17 -3.63 8.24
N VAL A 69 3.06 -2.71 9.22
CA VAL A 69 3.93 -2.69 10.41
C VAL A 69 3.86 -4.01 11.18
N LEU A 70 2.66 -4.56 11.37
CA LEU A 70 2.48 -5.84 12.05
C LEU A 70 3.04 -7.02 11.23
N VAL A 71 2.82 -7.03 9.92
CA VAL A 71 3.37 -8.06 9.02
C VAL A 71 4.89 -8.02 9.03
N TRP A 72 5.51 -6.84 8.95
CA TRP A 72 6.96 -6.72 8.97
C TRP A 72 7.54 -7.11 10.33
N SER A 73 6.91 -6.69 11.42
CA SER A 73 7.40 -6.99 12.75
C SER A 73 7.26 -8.47 13.10
N TYR A 74 6.09 -9.07 12.90
CA TYR A 74 5.81 -10.45 13.34
C TYR A 74 5.92 -11.49 12.23
N GLY A 75 5.48 -11.15 11.02
CA GLY A 75 5.54 -12.05 9.86
C GLY A 75 6.94 -12.14 9.23
N MET A 76 7.69 -11.03 9.25
CA MET A 76 9.04 -10.96 8.68
C MET A 76 10.14 -10.83 9.75
N ASN A 77 9.79 -10.79 11.04
CA ASN A 77 10.73 -10.61 12.15
C ASN A 77 11.69 -9.40 11.97
N THR A 78 11.18 -8.31 11.38
CA THR A 78 11.95 -7.09 11.13
C THR A 78 11.97 -6.21 12.37
N SER A 79 13.13 -5.64 12.70
CA SER A 79 13.26 -4.77 13.87
C SER A 79 12.48 -3.46 13.68
N ALA A 80 11.98 -2.90 14.79
CA ALA A 80 11.24 -1.63 14.76
C ALA A 80 12.05 -0.50 14.09
N LEU A 81 13.36 -0.43 14.35
CA LEU A 81 14.23 0.56 13.71
C LEU A 81 14.25 0.42 12.18
N LYS A 82 14.34 -0.80 11.65
CA LYS A 82 14.33 -1.03 10.19
C LYS A 82 12.97 -0.75 9.57
N ILE A 83 11.89 -1.05 10.29
CA ILE A 83 10.54 -0.66 9.87
C ILE A 83 10.41 0.86 9.79
N LEU A 84 10.91 1.58 10.81
CA LEU A 84 10.91 3.03 10.83
C LEU A 84 11.69 3.63 9.66
N GLU A 85 12.93 3.19 9.47
CA GLU A 85 13.80 3.63 8.37
C GLU A 85 13.10 3.44 7.02
N PHE A 86 12.51 2.26 6.79
CA PHE A 86 11.79 1.96 5.55
C PHE A 86 10.58 2.87 5.33
N LEU A 87 9.74 3.03 6.36
CA LEU A 87 8.56 3.90 6.31
C LEU A 87 8.95 5.34 5.95
N GLN A 88 10.04 5.85 6.54
CA GLN A 88 10.55 7.19 6.23
C GLN A 88 11.08 7.30 4.79
N HIS A 89 11.80 6.28 4.29
CA HIS A 89 12.26 6.25 2.90
C HIS A 89 11.12 6.28 1.88
N VAL A 90 10.00 5.62 2.17
CA VAL A 90 8.82 5.64 1.27
C VAL A 90 7.93 6.88 1.48
N GLY A 91 8.33 7.81 2.35
CA GLY A 91 7.67 9.11 2.55
C GLY A 91 6.68 9.19 3.72
N ILE A 92 6.59 8.15 4.56
CA ILE A 92 5.74 8.15 5.76
C ILE A 92 6.45 8.91 6.87
N ARG A 93 5.82 9.99 7.36
CA ARG A 93 6.33 10.79 8.47
C ARG A 93 5.92 10.14 9.79
N LEU A 94 6.83 9.41 10.41
CA LEU A 94 6.59 8.66 11.63
C LEU A 94 7.85 8.69 12.53
N SER A 95 7.65 8.64 13.85
CA SER A 95 8.71 8.57 14.87
C SER A 95 8.58 7.29 15.72
N ASP A 96 9.56 7.02 16.57
CA ASP A 96 9.61 5.79 17.39
C ASP A 96 8.39 5.59 18.29
N GLY A 97 7.84 6.67 18.85
CA GLY A 97 6.67 6.61 19.74
C GLY A 97 5.42 6.08 19.05
N PRO A 98 4.94 6.74 17.96
CA PRO A 98 3.85 6.21 17.14
C PRO A 98 4.12 4.79 16.62
N LEU A 99 5.35 4.44 16.23
CA LEU A 99 5.67 3.06 15.83
C LEU A 99 5.42 2.06 16.96
N SER A 100 5.93 2.38 18.15
CA SER A 100 5.77 1.54 19.33
C SER A 100 4.29 1.36 19.67
N ASN A 101 3.49 2.43 19.57
CA ASN A 101 2.04 2.34 19.75
C ASN A 101 1.37 1.42 18.71
N LEU A 102 1.80 1.46 17.45
CA LEU A 102 1.29 0.56 16.41
C LEU A 102 1.64 -0.91 16.70
N LEU A 103 2.83 -1.18 17.23
CA LEU A 103 3.26 -2.52 17.62
C LEU A 103 2.59 -3.04 18.90
N LEU A 104 2.23 -2.13 19.82
CA LEU A 104 1.61 -2.46 21.11
C LEU A 104 0.07 -2.52 21.06
N GLN A 105 -0.59 -1.88 20.08
CA GLN A 105 -2.05 -1.89 19.98
C GLN A 105 -2.59 -3.32 19.77
N LYS A 106 -3.52 -3.71 20.65
CA LYS A 106 -4.02 -5.08 20.83
C LYS A 106 -4.52 -5.73 19.53
N GLN A 107 -4.01 -6.95 19.35
CA GLN A 107 -4.12 -7.88 18.22
C GLN A 107 -5.50 -8.54 18.03
N GLU A 108 -6.58 -8.01 18.62
CA GLU A 108 -7.91 -8.65 18.58
C GLU A 108 -8.59 -8.63 17.19
N PRO A 109 -8.58 -7.52 16.42
CA PRO A 109 -9.31 -7.47 15.14
C PRO A 109 -8.63 -8.26 14.00
N PHE A 110 -7.30 -8.45 14.06
CA PHE A 110 -6.54 -9.13 13.00
C PHE A 110 -6.78 -10.65 12.97
N HIS A 111 -7.29 -11.24 14.07
CA HIS A 111 -7.68 -12.65 14.09
C HIS A 111 -9.04 -12.91 13.41
N GLN A 112 -9.89 -11.89 13.24
CA GLN A 112 -11.20 -12.07 12.59
C GLN A 112 -11.14 -11.94 11.07
N GLU A 113 -10.18 -11.19 10.51
CA GLU A 113 -10.10 -10.98 9.06
C GLU A 113 -9.45 -12.15 8.30
N LYS A 114 -8.68 -13.00 8.99
CA LYS A 114 -8.15 -14.25 8.40
C LYS A 114 -9.28 -15.21 7.96
N SER A 115 -10.48 -15.05 8.51
CA SER A 115 -11.64 -15.91 8.23
C SER A 115 -12.54 -15.40 7.09
N ALA A 116 -12.32 -14.18 6.57
CA ALA A 116 -13.21 -13.55 5.59
C ALA A 116 -12.57 -13.23 4.23
N SER A 117 -11.24 -13.34 4.11
CA SER A 117 -10.58 -13.30 2.80
C SER A 117 -10.77 -14.62 2.07
N VAL A 118 -11.98 -14.84 1.53
CA VAL A 118 -12.14 -15.67 0.34
C VAL A 118 -11.35 -14.96 -0.75
N PHE A 119 -10.12 -15.42 -1.01
CA PHE A 119 -9.56 -15.28 -2.35
C PHE A 119 -10.57 -15.92 -3.29
N VAL A 120 -11.44 -15.11 -3.89
CA VAL A 120 -12.04 -15.50 -5.16
C VAL A 120 -10.87 -15.55 -6.11
N SER A 121 -10.28 -16.73 -6.25
CA SER A 121 -9.52 -17.09 -7.43
C SER A 121 -10.49 -17.01 -8.59
N ALA A 122 -10.68 -15.81 -9.13
CA ALA A 122 -11.11 -15.68 -10.50
C ALA A 122 -9.94 -16.26 -11.30
N THR A 123 -10.06 -17.55 -11.59
CA THR A 123 -9.15 -18.31 -12.43
C THR A 123 -9.31 -17.76 -13.85
N THR A 124 -8.77 -16.58 -14.11
CA THR A 124 -8.57 -16.08 -15.47
C THR A 124 -7.07 -16.16 -15.70
N ARG A 125 -6.69 -17.22 -16.41
CA ARG A 125 -5.33 -17.50 -16.87
C ARG A 125 -4.62 -16.21 -17.29
N LEU A 126 -3.62 -15.79 -16.53
CA LEU A 126 -2.84 -14.58 -16.82
C LEU A 126 -1.61 -14.84 -17.72
N TRP A 127 -1.44 -16.05 -18.27
CA TRP A 127 -0.23 -16.39 -19.07
C TRP A 127 -0.49 -17.08 -20.41
N ASP A 128 -1.76 -17.33 -20.80
CA ASP A 128 -2.08 -18.00 -22.07
C ASP A 128 -2.86 -17.08 -23.00
N THR A 129 -2.20 -16.08 -23.59
CA THR A 129 -2.50 -15.61 -24.95
C THR A 129 -1.35 -14.76 -25.47
N ALA A 130 -0.25 -15.44 -25.80
CA ALA A 130 0.62 -15.03 -26.90
C ALA A 130 0.48 -16.11 -27.98
N ARG A 131 -0.42 -15.86 -28.94
CA ARG A 131 -0.41 -16.49 -30.26
C ARG A 131 -0.63 -15.40 -31.30
#